data_AF-A0A0M8MGK8-F1
#
_entry.id   AF-A0A0M8MGK8-F1
#
_cell.length_a   1.000
_cell.length_b   1.000
_cell.length_c   1.000
_cell.angle_alpha   90.00
_cell.angle_beta   90.00
_cell.angle_gamma   90.00
#
_symmetry.space_group_name_H-M   'P 1'
#
loop_
_entity.id
_entity.type
_entity.pdbx_description
1 polymer ?
#
loop_
_entity_poly.entity_id
_entity_poly.type
_entity_poly.pdbx_seq_one_letter_code
_entity_poly.pdbx_strand_id
1 'polypeptide(L)'
;MSIMSETSTDRFDGIGSYAASPPRMPDAHVERVADDVFAVTIADDAIGFIEVAGRIYVASVGPRRDRALECAQTHSLDSAARAIAAIHGATVADAATSQARRVSRALYRPLPC
;
A
#
# COMPACT_ATOMS: atom_id res chain seq x y z
N MET A 1 -37.94 7.28 62.00
CA MET A 1 -37.58 7.15 60.59
C MET A 1 -36.55 8.22 60.28
N SER A 2 -35.26 7.87 60.19
CA SER A 2 -34.18 8.79 59.81
C SER A 2 -33.06 8.00 59.11
N ILE A 3 -32.96 8.23 57.79
CA ILE A 3 -31.78 8.30 56.92
C ILE A 3 -30.54 7.44 57.25
N MET A 4 -30.42 6.29 56.57
CA MET A 4 -29.13 5.73 56.16
C MET A 4 -28.78 6.32 54.79
N SER A 5 -27.62 6.97 54.67
CA SER A 5 -27.08 7.44 53.39
C SER A 5 -25.59 7.21 53.39
N GLU A 6 -25.19 6.01 53.00
CA GLU A 6 -23.81 5.69 52.63
C GLU A 6 -23.82 5.28 51.16
N THR A 7 -23.82 6.26 50.27
CA THR A 7 -23.39 6.01 48.89
C THR A 7 -21.87 6.13 48.88
N SER A 8 -21.23 5.00 49.11
CA SER A 8 -19.83 4.77 48.81
C SER A 8 -19.57 5.13 47.35
N THR A 9 -18.83 6.20 47.13
CA THR A 9 -18.34 6.61 45.82
C THR A 9 -17.23 5.65 45.45
N ASP A 10 -17.61 4.58 44.76
CA ASP A 10 -16.67 3.61 44.23
C ASP A 10 -15.76 4.32 43.22
N ARG A 11 -14.46 4.24 43.49
CA ARG A 11 -13.42 4.90 42.73
C ARG A 11 -13.39 4.26 41.35
N PHE A 12 -13.69 5.06 40.34
CA PHE A 12 -13.49 4.67 38.95
C PHE A 12 -11.99 4.66 38.70
N ASP A 13 -11.35 3.52 38.93
CA ASP A 13 -9.97 3.27 38.50
C ASP A 13 -9.94 3.34 36.98
N GLY A 14 -9.46 4.48 36.47
CA GLY A 14 -9.18 4.70 35.06
C GLY A 14 -8.11 3.73 34.60
N ILE A 15 -8.50 2.53 34.19
CA ILE A 15 -7.66 1.66 33.37
C ILE A 15 -7.56 2.36 32.03
N GLY A 16 -6.44 3.07 31.83
CA GLY A 16 -6.09 3.69 30.57
C GLY A 16 -6.27 2.67 29.45
N SER A 17 -7.29 2.91 28.63
CA SER A 17 -7.45 2.24 27.35
C SER A 17 -6.25 2.63 26.50
N TYR A 18 -5.18 1.84 26.58
CA TYR A 18 -4.19 1.77 25.53
C TYR A 18 -4.86 1.06 24.36
N ALA A 19 -5.78 1.76 23.68
CA ALA A 19 -6.26 1.35 22.38
C ALA A 19 -5.01 1.25 21.51
N ALA A 20 -4.50 0.03 21.34
CA ALA A 20 -3.40 -0.24 20.44
C ALA A 20 -3.81 0.35 19.10
N SER A 21 -3.09 1.38 18.65
CA SER A 21 -3.32 1.92 17.31
C SER A 21 -3.20 0.73 16.36
N PRO A 22 -4.16 0.55 15.44
CA PRO A 22 -4.08 -0.57 14.49
C PRO A 22 -2.72 -0.52 13.80
N PRO A 23 -2.11 -1.68 13.51
CA PRO A 23 -0.83 -1.72 12.81
C PRO A 23 -0.97 -0.88 11.53
N ARG A 24 -0.15 0.17 11.42
CA ARG A 24 -0.17 1.01 10.23
C ARG A 24 0.36 0.16 9.08
N MET A 25 -0.49 -0.05 8.07
CA MET A 25 -0.07 -0.69 6.85
C MET A 25 1.03 0.16 6.20
N PRO A 26 2.07 -0.46 5.62
CA PRO A 26 3.08 0.28 4.89
C PRO A 26 2.43 1.00 3.70
N ASP A 27 2.95 2.18 3.38
CA ASP A 27 2.51 2.95 2.23
C ASP A 27 3.26 2.49 0.97
N ALA A 28 2.48 2.18 -0.06
CA ALA A 28 2.93 1.89 -1.40
C ALA A 28 2.87 3.16 -2.26
N HIS A 29 3.90 3.36 -3.06
CA HIS A 29 4.04 4.49 -3.98
C HIS A 29 3.95 4.03 -5.42
N VAL A 30 3.32 4.83 -6.26
CA VAL A 30 3.18 4.57 -7.70
C VAL A 30 4.04 5.57 -8.46
N GLU A 31 4.95 5.06 -9.28
CA GLU A 31 5.88 5.86 -10.07
C GLU A 31 5.86 5.45 -11.53
N ARG A 32 5.85 6.41 -12.45
CA ARG A 32 6.03 6.14 -13.87
C ARG A 32 7.51 5.88 -14.18
N VAL A 33 7.81 4.69 -14.71
CA VAL A 33 9.19 4.26 -15.04
C VAL A 33 9.45 4.15 -16.55
N ALA A 34 8.38 4.10 -17.36
CA ALA A 34 8.42 4.20 -18.83
C ALA A 34 7.10 4.76 -19.37
N ASP A 35 7.00 4.96 -20.68
CA ASP A 35 5.84 5.60 -21.32
C ASP A 35 4.50 4.92 -21.07
N ASP A 36 4.51 3.61 -20.81
CA ASP A 36 3.30 2.83 -20.55
C ASP A 36 3.47 1.90 -19.34
N VAL A 37 4.43 2.19 -18.46
CA VAL A 37 4.76 1.33 -17.31
C VAL A 37 4.91 2.16 -16.04
N PHE A 38 4.22 1.73 -15.00
CA PHE A 38 4.36 2.24 -13.64
C PHE A 38 4.89 1.14 -12.73
N ALA A 39 5.80 1.50 -11.82
CA ALA A 39 6.22 0.64 -10.73
C ALA A 39 5.40 0.98 -9.48
N VAL A 40 5.01 -0.06 -8.73
CA VAL A 40 4.45 0.06 -7.39
C VAL A 40 5.53 -0.38 -6.41
N THR A 41 5.88 0.50 -5.48
CA THR A 41 7.01 0.28 -4.55
C THR A 41 6.58 0.40 -3.09
N ILE A 42 7.20 -0.38 -2.21
CA ILE A 42 7.15 -0.20 -0.75
C ILE A 42 8.59 -0.03 -0.28
N ALA A 43 8.87 1.04 0.47
CA ALA A 43 10.22 1.30 0.98
C ALA A 43 11.33 1.17 -0.11
N ASP A 44 11.06 1.72 -1.30
CA ASP A 44 11.90 1.67 -2.50
C ASP A 44 12.04 0.29 -3.20
N ASP A 45 11.43 -0.77 -2.66
CA ASP A 45 11.38 -2.09 -3.29
C ASP A 45 10.15 -2.23 -4.19
N ALA A 46 10.35 -2.66 -5.44
CA ALA A 46 9.26 -2.93 -6.37
C ALA A 46 8.47 -4.17 -5.92
N ILE A 47 7.16 -4.00 -5.75
CA ILE A 47 6.21 -5.07 -5.38
C ILE A 47 5.27 -5.43 -6.54
N GLY A 48 5.21 -4.60 -7.58
CA GLY A 48 4.44 -4.87 -8.77
C GLY A 48 4.61 -3.77 -9.82
N PHE A 49 3.95 -4.00 -10.96
CA PHE A 49 4.00 -3.14 -12.13
C PHE A 49 2.59 -2.95 -12.68
N ILE A 50 2.36 -1.80 -13.29
CA ILE A 50 1.12 -1.50 -13.98
C ILE A 50 1.48 -1.13 -15.42
N GLU A 51 0.95 -1.87 -16.38
CA GLU A 51 1.17 -1.63 -17.81
C GLU A 51 -0.08 -1.07 -18.48
N VAL A 52 0.08 -0.10 -19.38
CA VAL A 52 -1.01 0.47 -20.16
C VAL A 52 -1.19 -0.34 -21.45
N ALA A 53 -2.31 -1.04 -21.56
CA ALA A 53 -2.72 -1.75 -22.76
C ALA A 53 -3.94 -1.07 -23.38
N GLY A 54 -3.68 -0.07 -24.24
CA GLY A 54 -4.73 0.76 -24.84
C GLY A 54 -5.43 1.64 -23.81
N ARG A 55 -6.65 1.26 -23.40
CA ARG A 55 -7.45 2.00 -22.39
C ARG A 55 -7.52 1.31 -21.03
N ILE A 56 -6.75 0.24 -20.86
CA ILE A 56 -6.78 -0.61 -19.67
C ILE A 56 -5.41 -0.55 -19.00
N TYR A 57 -5.41 -0.50 -17.68
CA TYR A 57 -4.27 -0.72 -16.81
C TYR A 57 -4.26 -2.19 -16.38
N VAL A 58 -3.17 -2.88 -16.68
CA VAL A 58 -2.92 -4.27 -16.31
C VAL A 58 -1.98 -4.27 -15.10
N ALA A 59 -2.45 -4.77 -13.96
CA ALA A 59 -1.70 -4.80 -12.72
C ALA A 59 -1.07 -6.18 -12.52
N SER A 60 0.25 -6.23 -12.33
CA SER A 60 1.02 -7.46 -12.14
C SER A 60 1.85 -7.41 -10.87
N VAL A 61 1.78 -8.45 -10.05
CA VAL A 61 2.50 -8.58 -8.77
C VAL A 61 3.81 -9.33 -8.97
N GLY A 62 4.88 -8.78 -8.40
CA GLY A 62 6.17 -9.42 -8.32
C GLY A 62 7.31 -8.41 -8.36
N PRO A 63 8.51 -8.81 -7.90
CA PRO A 63 9.67 -7.91 -7.81
C PRO A 63 10.33 -7.63 -9.17
N ARG A 64 9.93 -8.36 -10.21
CA ARG A 64 10.52 -8.32 -11.54
C ARG A 64 9.45 -8.32 -12.61
N ARG A 65 9.47 -7.33 -13.49
CA ARG A 65 8.46 -7.13 -14.54
C ARG A 65 8.34 -8.36 -15.46
N ASP A 66 9.45 -8.97 -15.86
CA ASP A 66 9.49 -10.15 -16.72
C ASP A 66 8.91 -11.43 -16.09
N ARG A 67 8.60 -11.40 -14.78
CA ARG A 67 8.10 -12.54 -14.01
C ARG A 67 6.87 -12.20 -13.17
N ALA A 68 6.38 -10.97 -13.26
CA ALA A 68 5.25 -10.53 -12.47
C ALA A 68 3.97 -11.23 -12.95
N LEU A 69 3.14 -11.65 -12.01
CA LEU A 69 1.88 -12.33 -12.29
C LEU A 69 0.76 -11.31 -12.33
N GLU A 70 0.02 -11.29 -13.43
CA GLU A 70 -1.17 -10.46 -13.56
C GLU A 70 -2.18 -10.79 -12.45
N CYS A 71 -2.70 -9.73 -11.82
CA CYS A 71 -3.64 -9.84 -10.69
C CYS A 71 -4.93 -9.04 -10.90
N ALA A 72 -4.94 -8.05 -11.80
CA ALA A 72 -6.13 -7.27 -12.11
C ALA A 72 -6.01 -6.54 -13.47
N GLN A 73 -7.17 -6.22 -14.05
CA GLN A 73 -7.31 -5.30 -15.17
C GLN A 73 -8.39 -4.27 -14.84
N THR A 74 -8.13 -3.00 -15.11
CA THR A 74 -9.05 -1.91 -14.76
C THR A 74 -8.82 -0.67 -15.62
N HIS A 75 -9.78 0.23 -15.66
CA HIS A 75 -9.65 1.52 -16.36
C HIS A 75 -9.06 2.64 -15.48
N SER A 76 -8.69 2.33 -14.22
CA SER A 76 -8.15 3.29 -13.26
C SER A 76 -6.77 2.88 -12.75
N LEU A 77 -5.80 3.78 -12.87
CA LEU A 77 -4.46 3.59 -12.32
C LEU A 77 -4.50 3.36 -10.80
N ASP A 78 -5.31 4.13 -10.07
CA ASP A 78 -5.49 3.98 -8.62
C ASP A 78 -6.04 2.59 -8.27
N SER A 79 -7.03 2.10 -9.02
CA SER A 79 -7.58 0.76 -8.78
C SER A 79 -6.56 -0.34 -9.07
N ALA A 80 -5.72 -0.18 -10.10
CA ALA A 80 -4.66 -1.12 -10.42
C ALA A 80 -3.59 -1.15 -9.31
N ALA A 81 -3.19 0.01 -8.80
CA ALA A 81 -2.25 0.11 -7.68
C ALA A 81 -2.81 -0.51 -6.39
N ARG A 82 -4.08 -0.27 -6.08
CA ARG A 82 -4.75 -0.87 -4.92
C ARG A 82 -4.82 -2.39 -5.00
N ALA A 83 -5.02 -2.96 -6.19
CA ALA A 83 -5.00 -4.41 -6.37
C ALA A 83 -3.63 -5.01 -5.98
N ILE A 84 -2.54 -4.39 -6.41
CA ILE A 84 -1.17 -4.79 -6.05
C ILE A 84 -0.91 -4.60 -4.54
N ALA A 85 -1.31 -3.46 -3.98
CA ALA A 85 -1.10 -3.13 -2.57
C ALA A 85 -1.89 -4.06 -1.63
N ALA A 86 -3.12 -4.43 -1.99
CA ALA A 86 -3.96 -5.35 -1.22
C ALA A 86 -3.30 -6.73 -1.05
N ILE A 87 -2.61 -7.23 -2.09
CA ILE A 87 -1.87 -8.51 -2.03
C ILE A 87 -0.69 -8.44 -1.05
N HIS A 88 -0.09 -7.26 -0.87
CA HIS A 88 1.07 -7.05 0.02
C HIS A 88 0.68 -6.49 1.40
N GLY A 89 -0.61 -6.35 1.69
CA GLY A 89 -1.05 -5.75 2.95
C GLY A 89 -0.59 -4.29 3.12
N ALA A 90 -0.59 -3.52 2.02
CA ALA A 90 -0.17 -2.12 1.98
C ALA A 90 -1.32 -1.17 1.63
N THR A 91 -1.18 0.11 1.98
CA THR A 91 -2.04 1.21 1.55
C THR A 91 -1.39 1.98 0.40
N VAL A 92 -2.16 2.55 -0.52
CA VAL A 92 -1.57 3.37 -1.60
C VAL A 92 -1.59 4.84 -1.16
N ALA A 93 -0.41 5.44 -1.01
CA ALA A 93 -0.29 6.86 -0.68
C ALA A 93 -0.45 7.69 -1.96
N ASP A 94 -1.71 7.92 -2.35
CA ASP A 94 -2.17 8.68 -3.52
C ASP A 94 -1.48 8.26 -4.84
N ALA A 95 -2.21 7.67 -5.79
CA ALA A 95 -1.64 7.29 -7.10
C ALA A 95 -1.28 8.50 -8.00
N ALA A 96 -1.05 9.67 -7.38
CA ALA A 96 -0.52 10.86 -8.01
C ALA A 96 0.81 10.50 -8.65
N THR A 97 0.90 10.78 -9.96
CA THR A 97 2.08 10.64 -10.82
C THR A 97 3.30 11.27 -10.17
N SER A 98 3.94 10.54 -9.26
CA SER A 98 5.10 11.03 -8.53
C SER A 98 6.27 10.93 -9.49
N GLN A 99 6.73 12.11 -9.91
CA GLN A 99 7.78 12.30 -10.88
C GLN A 99 9.05 11.59 -10.40
N ALA A 100 9.42 10.54 -11.14
CA ALA A 100 10.64 9.74 -11.07
C ALA A 100 11.53 9.89 -9.81
N ARG A 101 11.25 9.13 -8.74
CA ARG A 101 12.25 8.85 -7.70
C ARG A 101 13.00 7.59 -8.10
N ARG A 102 14.18 7.79 -8.70
CA ARG A 102 15.19 6.76 -9.05
C ARG A 102 14.95 5.40 -8.35
N VAL A 103 14.23 4.51 -9.01
CA VAL A 103 14.08 3.13 -8.56
C VAL A 103 15.46 2.48 -8.55
N SER A 104 15.98 2.19 -7.36
CA SER A 104 17.32 1.65 -7.18
C SER A 104 17.41 0.19 -7.65
N ARG A 105 18.34 -0.03 -8.59
CA ARG A 105 19.20 -1.23 -8.75
C ARG A 105 18.58 -2.58 -9.13
N ALA A 106 17.27 -2.79 -9.07
CA ALA A 106 16.66 -4.11 -9.37
C ALA A 106 16.16 -4.29 -10.81
N LEU A 107 15.82 -3.21 -11.53
CA LEU A 107 15.11 -3.31 -12.82
C LEU A 107 16.02 -3.44 -14.06
N TYR A 108 17.30 -3.10 -13.94
CA TYR A 108 18.26 -3.17 -15.04
C TYR A 108 19.50 -3.96 -14.65
N ARG A 109 19.41 -5.29 -14.73
CA ARG A 109 20.60 -6.08 -15.07
C ARG A 109 20.50 -6.38 -16.56
N PRO A 110 21.30 -5.73 -17.44
CA PRO A 110 21.35 -6.14 -18.83
C PRO A 110 21.76 -7.62 -18.88
N LEU A 111 21.04 -8.40 -19.68
CA LEU A 111 21.42 -9.79 -19.96
C LEU A 111 22.82 -9.78 -20.61
N PRO A 112 23.79 -10.56 -20.11
CA PRO A 112 25.07 -10.70 -20.79
C PRO A 112 24.84 -11.32 -22.17
N CYS A 113 25.45 -10.70 -23.18
CA CYS A 113 25.51 -11.17 -24.56
C CYS A 113 26.18 -12.55 -24.65
#